data_AF-A0A8T4W1M3-F1
#
_entry.id   AF-A0A8T4W1M3-F1
#
_cell.length_a   1.000
_cell.length_b   1.000
_cell.length_c   1.000
_cell.angle_alpha   90.00
_cell.angle_beta   90.00
_cell.angle_gamma   90.00
#
_symmetry.space_group_name_H-M   'P 1'
#
loop_
_entity.id
_entity.type
_entity.pdbx_description
1 polymer ?
#
loop_
_entity_poly.entity_id
_entity_poly.type
_entity_poly.pdbx_seq_one_letter_code
_entity_poly.pdbx_strand_id
1 'polypeptide(L)'
;MTTRRIHTSNGDLPPLSLPPGALAKTDQRHRYDVGDEPPAIEPIEHRIRLDFMAGSPIRRSHLLDQHNPWTTDPGESGPDPWREVGRSKPAGLLYAEASCRRTLAEERRYYDRFEANHSADLDDIPAFLAHRLEVCRNAENPNAALKDEQARRERWYSTIIPWMNLYHVLKRSSYGSLLPPSVRNAADIDALTEQNAFVGMIVVNDGADIRAVAQEYGVPGRFVVHESDLSLNTVECAPLPSDFGIDLPAPLLVGEYASGSRYPLLPWSDGLVCSCPYKHDRPWRVLCKHELLAAVVASGEDSIFLPVTQGLDIPHRARRFVSPAIASRHTPQAESKTHR
;
A
#
# COMPACT_ATOMS: atom_id res chain seq x y z
N MET A 1 -10.21 6.97 -23.08
CA MET A 1 -9.58 7.22 -21.76
C MET A 1 -8.18 7.77 -21.99
N THR A 2 -7.78 8.87 -21.33
CA THR A 2 -6.52 9.56 -21.60
C THR A 2 -5.41 9.14 -20.63
N THR A 3 -4.42 8.40 -21.14
CA THR A 3 -3.18 8.04 -20.42
C THR A 3 -2.30 9.28 -20.19
N ARG A 4 -1.72 9.43 -18.99
CA ARG A 4 -0.81 10.54 -18.67
C ARG A 4 0.63 10.11 -18.86
N ARG A 5 1.38 10.82 -19.71
CA ARG A 5 2.82 10.63 -19.87
C ARG A 5 3.59 11.55 -18.93
N ILE A 6 4.51 10.98 -18.16
CA ILE A 6 5.36 11.69 -17.21
C ILE A 6 6.81 11.46 -17.62
N HIS A 7 7.52 12.55 -17.91
CA HIS A 7 8.92 12.51 -18.27
C HIS A 7 9.80 12.70 -17.03
N THR A 8 11.02 12.17 -17.07
CA THR A 8 12.07 12.59 -16.14
C THR A 8 12.49 14.03 -16.44
N SER A 9 13.08 14.71 -15.45
CA SER A 9 13.58 16.08 -15.60
C SER A 9 14.62 16.23 -16.69
N ASN A 10 15.42 15.19 -16.95
CA ASN A 10 16.51 15.22 -17.93
C ASN A 10 16.13 14.60 -19.28
N GLY A 11 14.98 13.94 -19.40
CA GLY A 11 14.50 13.35 -20.66
C GLY A 11 15.17 12.03 -21.07
N ASP A 12 16.16 11.54 -20.31
CA ASP A 12 17.00 10.39 -20.66
C ASP A 12 16.35 9.01 -20.43
N LEU A 13 15.11 8.96 -19.95
CA LEU A 13 14.37 7.71 -19.69
C LEU A 13 13.08 7.65 -20.50
N PRO A 14 12.55 6.45 -20.79
CA PRO A 14 11.23 6.32 -21.40
C PRO A 14 10.19 7.05 -20.53
N PRO A 15 9.15 7.65 -21.14
CA PRO A 15 8.10 8.30 -20.37
C PRO A 15 7.34 7.25 -19.55
N LEU A 16 7.04 7.58 -18.29
CA LEU A 16 6.08 6.80 -17.50
C LEU A 16 4.66 7.14 -17.96
N SER A 17 4.04 6.20 -18.66
CA SER A 17 2.63 6.27 -19.07
C SER A 17 1.75 5.67 -17.98
N LEU A 18 0.86 6.48 -17.42
CA LEU A 18 -0.06 6.07 -16.36
C LEU A 18 -1.51 6.03 -16.86
N PRO A 19 -2.22 4.91 -16.65
CA PRO A 19 -3.65 4.83 -16.96
C PRO A 19 -4.47 5.66 -15.97
N PRO A 20 -5.76 5.91 -16.24
CA PRO A 20 -6.59 6.78 -15.41
C PRO A 20 -6.65 6.31 -13.94
N GLY A 21 -6.78 5.00 -13.68
CA GLY A 21 -6.77 4.44 -12.31
C GLY A 21 -5.50 4.69 -11.49
N ALA A 22 -4.40 5.09 -12.13
CA ALA A 22 -3.16 5.48 -11.46
C ALA A 22 -3.13 6.97 -11.03
N LEU A 23 -4.13 7.77 -11.42
CA LEU A 23 -4.23 9.19 -11.10
C LEU A 23 -5.06 9.43 -9.82
N ALA A 24 -4.96 10.64 -9.27
CA ALA A 24 -5.82 11.06 -8.15
C ALA A 24 -7.24 11.37 -8.66
N LYS A 25 -8.26 11.15 -7.82
CA LYS A 25 -9.65 11.57 -8.10
C LYS A 25 -9.78 13.07 -8.41
N THR A 26 -8.86 13.89 -7.89
CA THR A 26 -8.83 15.34 -8.10
C THR A 26 -8.13 15.79 -9.39
N ASP A 27 -7.56 14.86 -10.17
CA ASP A 27 -6.95 15.20 -11.45
C ASP A 27 -8.07 15.59 -12.44
N GLN A 28 -8.05 16.85 -12.91
CA GLN A 28 -9.09 17.40 -13.79
C GLN A 28 -9.23 16.67 -15.14
N ARG A 29 -8.23 15.88 -15.53
CA ARG A 29 -8.27 15.05 -16.75
C ARG A 29 -8.81 13.64 -16.49
N HIS A 30 -9.14 13.32 -15.24
CA HIS A 30 -9.67 12.05 -14.80
C HIS A 30 -11.16 12.21 -14.46
N ARG A 31 -12.03 11.65 -15.31
CA ARG A 31 -13.41 11.38 -14.93
C ARG A 31 -13.42 9.98 -14.35
N TYR A 32 -13.38 9.89 -13.04
CA TYR A 32 -13.43 8.64 -12.31
C TYR A 32 -14.77 7.95 -12.62
N ASP A 33 -14.74 6.91 -13.45
CA ASP A 33 -15.89 6.03 -13.64
C ASP A 33 -15.77 4.87 -12.65
N VAL A 34 -16.61 4.95 -11.63
CA VAL A 34 -16.62 4.01 -10.53
C VAL A 34 -17.09 2.61 -10.98
N GLY A 35 -17.85 2.53 -12.08
CA GLY A 35 -18.32 1.29 -12.67
C GLY A 35 -17.23 0.53 -13.43
N ASP A 36 -16.32 1.25 -14.09
CA ASP A 36 -15.24 0.67 -14.91
C ASP A 36 -13.89 0.58 -14.16
N GLU A 37 -13.65 1.44 -13.18
CA GLU A 37 -12.37 1.53 -12.44
C GLU A 37 -12.61 1.65 -10.92
N PRO A 38 -12.93 0.57 -10.18
CA PRO A 38 -13.05 0.65 -8.72
C PRO A 38 -11.72 1.13 -8.10
N PRO A 39 -11.73 1.90 -7.00
CA PRO A 39 -10.53 2.56 -6.54
C PRO A 39 -9.68 1.52 -5.82
N ALA A 40 -8.59 1.10 -6.46
CA ALA A 40 -7.84 -0.08 -6.01
C ALA A 40 -6.81 0.20 -4.89
N ILE A 41 -6.78 1.41 -4.34
CA ILE A 41 -6.23 1.67 -3.00
C ILE A 41 -7.24 2.46 -2.20
N GLU A 42 -7.76 1.85 -1.14
CA GLU A 42 -8.65 2.58 -0.25
C GLU A 42 -7.88 3.67 0.53
N PRO A 43 -8.49 4.84 0.83
CA PRO A 43 -7.83 5.86 1.66
C PRO A 43 -7.25 5.34 2.99
N ILE A 44 -7.84 4.30 3.58
CA ILE A 44 -7.30 3.67 4.80
C ILE A 44 -5.91 3.05 4.57
N GLU A 45 -5.59 2.54 3.38
CA GLU A 45 -4.27 1.95 3.13
C GLU A 45 -3.17 3.03 3.15
N HIS A 46 -3.43 4.16 2.50
CA HIS A 46 -2.55 5.34 2.57
C HIS A 46 -2.40 5.84 4.01
N ARG A 47 -3.52 5.90 4.75
CA ARG A 47 -3.55 6.29 6.16
C ARG A 47 -2.69 5.36 7.02
N ILE A 48 -2.80 4.04 6.84
CA ILE A 48 -2.01 3.05 7.57
C ILE A 48 -0.52 3.19 7.25
N ARG A 49 -0.15 3.43 5.99
CA ARG A 49 1.25 3.70 5.62
C ARG A 49 1.79 4.93 6.34
N LEU A 50 1.01 6.01 6.39
CA LEU A 50 1.34 7.22 7.15
C LEU A 50 1.42 6.98 8.67
N ASP A 51 0.53 6.16 9.22
CA ASP A 51 0.55 5.76 10.62
C ASP A 51 1.87 5.04 10.97
N PHE A 52 2.35 4.14 10.09
CA PHE A 52 3.67 3.53 10.25
C PHE A 52 4.82 4.50 10.01
N MET A 53 4.68 5.47 9.09
CA MET A 53 5.67 6.53 8.91
C MET A 53 5.82 7.39 10.19
N ALA A 54 4.73 7.67 10.90
CA ALA A 54 4.76 8.39 12.17
C ALA A 54 5.17 7.52 13.38
N GLY A 55 5.15 6.19 13.22
CA GLY A 55 5.20 5.19 14.28
C GLY A 55 6.56 4.90 14.92
N SER A 56 7.59 5.67 14.58
CA SER A 56 9.01 5.37 14.83
C SER A 56 9.49 4.03 14.21
N PRO A 57 10.81 3.84 14.05
CA PRO A 57 11.34 2.57 13.54
C PRO A 57 10.94 1.35 14.36
N ILE A 58 10.62 0.25 13.67
CA ILE A 58 10.18 -1.00 14.28
C ILE A 58 11.38 -1.80 14.77
N ARG A 59 11.42 -2.06 16.08
CA ARG A 59 12.46 -2.88 16.72
C ARG A 59 12.14 -4.36 16.60
N ARG A 60 13.16 -5.22 16.53
CA ARG A 60 12.96 -6.69 16.53
C ARG A 60 12.26 -7.20 17.80
N SER A 61 12.37 -6.49 18.92
CA SER A 61 11.63 -6.76 20.16
C SER A 61 10.13 -6.48 20.06
N HIS A 62 9.68 -5.66 19.10
CA HIS A 62 8.26 -5.41 18.86
C HIS A 62 7.59 -6.50 18.02
N LEU A 63 8.33 -7.42 17.41
CA LEU A 63 7.76 -8.39 16.47
C LEU A 63 7.27 -9.65 17.20
N LEU A 64 6.16 -10.22 16.75
CA LEU A 64 5.65 -11.50 17.26
C LEU A 64 6.47 -12.68 16.70
N ASP A 65 6.52 -13.80 17.44
CA ASP A 65 7.22 -15.01 16.99
C ASP A 65 6.31 -15.94 16.18
N GLN A 66 5.39 -16.66 16.83
CA GLN A 66 4.56 -17.71 16.22
C GLN A 66 3.08 -17.32 16.02
N HIS A 67 2.75 -16.03 16.07
CA HIS A 67 1.35 -15.62 15.94
C HIS A 67 0.77 -16.04 14.58
N ASN A 68 -0.32 -16.80 14.63
CA ASN A 68 -1.08 -17.23 13.47
C ASN A 68 -2.52 -16.73 13.56
N PRO A 69 -2.85 -15.61 12.89
CA PRO A 69 -4.18 -15.03 13.00
C PRO A 69 -5.28 -15.90 12.37
N TRP A 70 -4.93 -16.91 11.56
CA TRP A 70 -5.90 -17.79 10.87
C TRP A 70 -6.46 -18.89 11.76
N THR A 71 -5.74 -19.27 12.82
CA THR A 71 -6.09 -20.39 13.70
C THR A 71 -6.56 -19.94 15.09
N THR A 72 -6.43 -18.65 15.38
CA THR A 72 -6.83 -18.06 16.65
C THR A 72 -8.11 -17.26 16.42
N ASP A 73 -9.17 -17.59 17.16
CA ASP A 73 -10.43 -16.85 17.08
C ASP A 73 -10.21 -15.43 17.61
N PRO A 74 -10.47 -14.39 16.80
CA PRO A 74 -10.41 -13.01 17.24
C PRO A 74 -11.63 -12.59 18.08
N GLY A 75 -12.52 -13.51 18.48
CA GLY A 75 -13.74 -13.27 19.26
C GLY A 75 -13.56 -12.24 20.39
N GLU A 76 -14.66 -11.64 20.87
CA GLU A 76 -14.76 -10.31 21.54
C GLU A 76 -13.70 -9.91 22.60
N SER A 77 -12.83 -10.81 23.07
CA SER A 77 -11.70 -10.50 23.94
C SER A 77 -10.54 -11.50 23.81
N GLY A 78 -10.20 -11.98 22.61
CA GLY A 78 -8.91 -12.64 22.39
C GLY A 78 -7.79 -11.71 22.89
N PRO A 79 -6.90 -12.13 23.80
CA PRO A 79 -5.98 -11.18 24.41
C PRO A 79 -5.04 -10.62 23.33
N ASP A 80 -4.78 -9.32 23.39
CA ASP A 80 -3.81 -8.66 22.52
C ASP A 80 -2.51 -9.50 22.47
N PRO A 81 -2.11 -10.04 21.30
CA PRO A 81 -0.98 -10.96 21.20
C PRO A 81 0.32 -10.37 21.77
N TRP A 82 0.47 -9.04 21.73
CA TRP A 82 1.60 -8.36 22.36
C TRP A 82 1.54 -8.39 23.87
N ARG A 83 0.34 -8.23 24.45
CA ARG A 83 0.12 -8.29 25.89
C ARG A 83 0.38 -9.70 26.41
N GLU A 84 -0.05 -10.74 25.70
CA GLU A 84 0.18 -12.15 26.08
C GLU A 84 1.66 -12.48 26.21
N VAL A 85 2.46 -12.01 25.25
CA VAL A 85 3.90 -12.28 25.20
C VAL A 85 4.74 -11.22 25.93
N GLY A 86 4.09 -10.30 26.65
CA GLY A 86 4.77 -9.24 27.42
C GLY A 86 5.61 -8.28 26.58
N ARG A 87 5.21 -8.00 25.34
CA ARG A 87 5.92 -7.10 24.41
C ARG A 87 5.16 -5.80 24.18
N SER A 88 5.90 -4.75 23.85
CA SER A 88 5.31 -3.48 23.41
C SER A 88 4.92 -3.56 21.94
N LYS A 89 3.71 -3.08 21.62
CA LYS A 89 3.29 -2.85 20.24
C LYS A 89 4.14 -1.75 19.58
N PRO A 90 4.46 -1.86 18.27
CA PRO A 90 4.98 -0.72 17.53
C PRO A 90 3.98 0.44 17.55
N ALA A 91 4.44 1.69 17.71
CA ALA A 91 3.52 2.83 17.77
C ALA A 91 2.73 3.01 16.47
N GLY A 92 3.34 2.72 15.32
CA GLY A 92 2.64 2.74 14.03
C GLY A 92 1.46 1.78 13.96
N LEU A 93 1.53 0.63 14.63
CA LEU A 93 0.39 -0.30 14.73
C LEU A 93 -0.73 0.31 15.59
N LEU A 94 -0.39 0.95 16.71
CA LEU A 94 -1.38 1.61 17.57
C LEU A 94 -2.11 2.74 16.84
N TYR A 95 -1.37 3.51 16.03
CA TYR A 95 -1.94 4.56 15.18
C TYR A 95 -2.84 3.98 14.09
N ALA A 96 -2.40 2.90 13.41
CA ALA A 96 -3.18 2.20 12.39
C ALA A 96 -4.50 1.62 12.94
N GLU A 97 -4.46 0.98 14.10
CA GLU A 97 -5.66 0.49 14.80
C GLU A 97 -6.64 1.62 15.11
N ALA A 98 -6.13 2.75 15.61
CA ALA A 98 -6.95 3.93 15.90
C ALA A 98 -7.51 4.58 14.63
N SER A 99 -6.74 4.59 13.53
CA SER A 99 -7.22 5.05 12.22
C SER A 99 -8.33 4.16 11.69
N CYS A 100 -8.26 2.84 11.87
CA CYS A 100 -9.34 1.93 11.51
C CYS A 100 -10.62 2.23 12.32
N ARG A 101 -10.50 2.41 13.65
CA ARG A 101 -11.64 2.76 14.51
C ARG A 101 -12.28 4.11 14.14
N ARG A 102 -11.47 5.14 13.92
CA ARG A 102 -11.94 6.46 13.48
C ARG A 102 -12.64 6.38 12.13
N THR A 103 -12.06 5.66 11.17
CA THR A 103 -12.66 5.52 9.84
C THR A 103 -14.01 4.82 9.94
N LEU A 104 -14.11 3.73 10.70
CA LEU A 104 -15.39 3.06 10.96
C LEU A 104 -16.44 4.01 11.57
N ALA A 105 -16.05 4.83 12.55
CA ALA A 105 -16.95 5.80 13.17
C ALA A 105 -17.35 6.93 12.20
N GLU A 106 -16.41 7.43 11.40
CA GLU A 106 -16.66 8.44 10.37
C GLU A 106 -17.58 7.93 9.28
N GLU A 107 -17.44 6.66 8.87
CA GLU A 107 -18.28 6.08 7.82
C GLU A 107 -19.74 5.90 8.24
N ARG A 108 -20.00 5.74 9.55
CA ARG A 108 -21.36 5.60 10.09
C ARG A 108 -22.32 6.69 9.62
N ARG A 109 -21.85 7.94 9.59
CA ARG A 109 -22.67 9.08 9.13
C ARG A 109 -23.16 8.93 7.68
N TYR A 110 -22.38 8.26 6.83
CA TYR A 110 -22.75 8.04 5.44
C TYR A 110 -23.77 6.91 5.30
N TYR A 111 -23.64 5.85 6.10
CA TYR A 111 -24.65 4.80 6.19
C TYR A 111 -25.98 5.36 6.71
N ASP A 112 -25.97 6.12 7.80
CA ASP A 112 -27.17 6.73 8.38
C ASP A 112 -27.86 7.67 7.36
N ARG A 113 -27.06 8.46 6.62
CA ARG A 113 -27.57 9.35 5.57
C ARG A 113 -28.19 8.58 4.41
N PHE A 114 -27.55 7.49 3.98
CA PHE A 114 -28.03 6.65 2.90
C PHE A 114 -29.30 5.87 3.29
N GLU A 115 -29.36 5.37 4.53
CA GLU A 115 -30.55 4.70 5.08
C GLU A 115 -31.75 5.68 5.13
N ALA A 116 -31.52 6.92 5.57
CA ALA A 116 -32.53 7.97 5.63
C ALA A 116 -33.02 8.41 4.24
N ASN A 117 -32.11 8.51 3.27
CA ASN A 117 -32.44 8.82 1.88
C ASN A 117 -31.51 8.07 0.92
N HIS A 118 -32.04 7.03 0.28
CA HIS A 118 -31.28 6.19 -0.64
C HIS A 118 -30.84 6.93 -1.91
N SER A 119 -31.48 8.06 -2.25
CA SER A 119 -31.09 8.94 -3.35
C SER A 119 -30.17 10.09 -2.92
N ALA A 120 -29.68 10.08 -1.67
CA ALA A 120 -28.75 11.09 -1.19
C ALA A 120 -27.50 11.17 -2.09
N ASP A 121 -27.03 12.39 -2.26
CA ASP A 121 -25.80 12.67 -2.98
C ASP A 121 -24.60 11.99 -2.29
N LEU A 122 -23.67 11.49 -3.10
CA LEU A 122 -22.47 10.79 -2.68
C LEU A 122 -21.19 11.61 -2.98
N ASP A 123 -21.32 12.85 -3.47
CA ASP A 123 -20.20 13.68 -3.92
C ASP A 123 -19.16 13.97 -2.82
N ASP A 124 -19.58 14.10 -1.56
CA ASP A 124 -18.71 14.32 -0.40
C ASP A 124 -18.17 13.02 0.22
N ILE A 125 -18.58 11.85 -0.28
CA ILE A 125 -18.18 10.54 0.23
C ILE A 125 -16.83 10.13 -0.41
N PRO A 126 -15.92 9.49 0.36
CA PRO A 126 -14.75 8.85 -0.22
C PRO A 126 -15.12 7.95 -1.40
N ALA A 127 -14.40 8.07 -2.51
CA ALA A 127 -14.77 7.44 -3.79
C ALA A 127 -15.06 5.92 -3.67
N PHE A 128 -14.26 5.22 -2.88
CA PHE A 128 -14.46 3.80 -2.60
C PHE A 128 -15.80 3.55 -1.93
N LEU A 129 -16.10 4.26 -0.85
CA LEU A 129 -17.36 4.09 -0.15
C LEU A 129 -18.55 4.55 -1.01
N ALA A 130 -18.40 5.63 -1.79
CA ALA A 130 -19.42 6.07 -2.74
C ALA A 130 -19.78 4.95 -3.74
N HIS A 131 -18.77 4.27 -4.30
CA HIS A 131 -18.98 3.09 -5.16
C HIS A 131 -19.80 2.02 -4.46
N ARG A 132 -19.40 1.66 -3.23
CA ARG A 132 -20.04 0.58 -2.47
C ARG A 132 -21.50 0.93 -2.19
N LEU A 133 -21.77 2.16 -1.81
CA LEU A 133 -23.14 2.65 -1.57
C LEU A 133 -23.97 2.68 -2.86
N GLU A 134 -23.38 3.01 -4.01
CA GLU A 134 -24.04 2.91 -5.30
C GLU A 134 -24.38 1.46 -5.69
N VAL A 135 -23.48 0.52 -5.43
CA VAL A 135 -23.77 -0.92 -5.59
C VAL A 135 -24.92 -1.35 -4.68
N CYS A 136 -24.93 -0.90 -3.41
CA CYS A 136 -26.06 -1.16 -2.50
C CYS A 136 -27.37 -0.55 -3.03
N ARG A 137 -27.32 0.68 -3.57
CA ARG A 137 -28.48 1.37 -4.17
C ARG A 137 -29.14 0.56 -5.27
N ASN A 138 -28.32 -0.03 -6.12
CA ASN A 138 -28.74 -0.70 -7.35
C ASN A 138 -29.04 -2.20 -7.14
N ALA A 139 -28.90 -2.71 -5.91
CA ALA A 139 -29.23 -4.10 -5.58
C ALA A 139 -30.74 -4.33 -5.57
N GLU A 140 -31.16 -5.59 -5.75
CA GLU A 140 -32.58 -5.98 -5.69
C GLU A 140 -33.24 -5.64 -4.35
N ASN A 141 -32.46 -5.70 -3.27
CA ASN A 141 -32.87 -5.28 -1.93
C ASN A 141 -31.83 -4.32 -1.33
N PRO A 142 -31.98 -3.00 -1.54
CA PRO A 142 -31.00 -2.01 -1.10
C PRO A 142 -30.76 -1.99 0.41
N ASN A 143 -31.81 -2.20 1.21
CA ASN A 143 -31.70 -2.22 2.67
C ASN A 143 -30.87 -3.41 3.17
N ALA A 144 -31.08 -4.60 2.59
CA ALA A 144 -30.28 -5.78 2.93
C ALA A 144 -28.82 -5.58 2.49
N ALA A 145 -28.60 -5.11 1.26
CA ALA A 145 -27.27 -4.86 0.73
C ALA A 145 -26.50 -3.81 1.55
N LEU A 146 -27.17 -2.78 2.06
CA LEU A 146 -26.58 -1.76 2.92
C LEU A 146 -26.15 -2.35 4.27
N LYS A 147 -27.01 -3.18 4.91
CA LYS A 147 -26.69 -3.86 6.17
C LYS A 147 -25.51 -4.81 6.02
N ASP A 148 -25.47 -5.57 4.92
CA ASP A 148 -24.36 -6.47 4.61
C ASP A 148 -23.06 -5.70 4.38
N GLU A 149 -23.10 -4.59 3.65
CA GLU A 149 -21.93 -3.72 3.45
C GLU A 149 -21.44 -3.11 4.76
N GLN A 150 -22.35 -2.61 5.61
CA GLN A 150 -22.02 -2.09 6.93
C GLN A 150 -21.35 -3.15 7.81
N ALA A 151 -21.94 -4.35 7.91
CA ALA A 151 -21.38 -5.45 8.69
C ALA A 151 -20.01 -5.90 8.14
N ARG A 152 -19.85 -5.90 6.81
CA ARG A 152 -18.57 -6.19 6.15
C ARG A 152 -17.50 -5.16 6.52
N ARG A 153 -17.85 -3.87 6.52
CA ARG A 153 -16.92 -2.76 6.81
C ARG A 153 -16.54 -2.70 8.27
N GLU A 154 -17.50 -2.93 9.17
CA GLU A 154 -17.26 -3.13 10.59
C GLU A 154 -16.26 -4.26 10.81
N ARG A 155 -16.51 -5.45 10.25
CA ARG A 155 -15.58 -6.59 10.33
C ARG A 155 -14.21 -6.27 9.74
N TRP A 156 -14.16 -5.49 8.66
CA TRP A 156 -12.89 -5.16 8.01
C TRP A 156 -12.00 -4.29 8.89
N TYR A 157 -12.55 -3.21 9.46
CA TYR A 157 -11.78 -2.29 10.31
C TYR A 157 -11.54 -2.82 11.72
N SER A 158 -12.47 -3.57 12.30
CA SER A 158 -12.35 -4.05 13.68
C SER A 158 -11.49 -5.31 13.79
N THR A 159 -11.53 -6.18 12.77
CA THR A 159 -10.90 -7.51 12.83
C THR A 159 -9.92 -7.72 11.68
N ILE A 160 -10.36 -7.63 10.43
CA ILE A 160 -9.56 -8.17 9.32
C ILE A 160 -8.29 -7.34 9.07
N ILE A 161 -8.35 -6.01 9.03
CA ILE A 161 -7.14 -5.19 8.86
C ILE A 161 -6.19 -5.40 10.03
N PRO A 162 -6.57 -5.13 11.29
CA PRO A 162 -5.61 -5.20 12.38
C PRO A 162 -5.09 -6.62 12.60
N TRP A 163 -6.00 -7.57 12.80
CA TRP A 163 -5.67 -8.94 13.20
C TRP A 163 -5.14 -9.78 12.05
N MET A 164 -5.90 -9.86 10.95
CA MET A 164 -5.59 -10.80 9.87
C MET A 164 -4.46 -10.31 8.98
N ASN A 165 -4.32 -9.00 8.80
CA ASN A 165 -3.26 -8.42 7.98
C ASN A 165 -2.09 -7.85 8.80
N LEU A 166 -2.30 -6.80 9.61
CA LEU A 166 -1.19 -6.09 10.24
C LEU A 166 -0.43 -6.95 11.25
N TYR A 167 -1.12 -7.73 12.08
CA TYR A 167 -0.45 -8.61 13.04
C TYR A 167 0.31 -9.74 12.34
N HIS A 168 -0.21 -10.21 11.21
CA HIS A 168 0.49 -11.18 10.38
C HIS A 168 1.79 -10.62 9.78
N VAL A 169 1.78 -9.35 9.35
CA VAL A 169 2.97 -8.71 8.79
C VAL A 169 4.02 -8.48 9.89
N LEU A 170 3.60 -8.12 11.11
CA LEU A 170 4.46 -7.79 12.25
C LEU A 170 5.01 -9.00 13.02
N LYS A 171 5.61 -9.95 12.27
CA LYS A 171 6.26 -11.14 12.81
C LYS A 171 7.74 -11.19 12.50
N ARG A 172 8.51 -11.90 13.33
CA ARG A 172 9.93 -12.14 13.09
C ARG A 172 10.18 -12.88 11.78
N SER A 173 9.30 -13.83 11.44
CA SER A 173 9.35 -14.58 10.18
C SER A 173 8.83 -13.79 8.96
N SER A 174 8.16 -12.66 9.16
CA SER A 174 7.63 -11.81 8.09
C SER A 174 8.46 -10.53 7.99
N TYR A 175 8.00 -9.39 8.51
CA TYR A 175 8.78 -8.14 8.47
C TYR A 175 10.18 -8.28 9.10
N GLY A 176 10.32 -9.10 10.15
CA GLY A 176 11.63 -9.34 10.79
C GLY A 176 12.67 -10.04 9.91
N SER A 177 12.28 -10.63 8.78
CA SER A 177 13.18 -11.17 7.75
C SER A 177 13.86 -10.08 6.92
N LEU A 178 13.30 -8.87 6.89
CA LEU A 178 13.88 -7.70 6.22
C LEU A 178 14.84 -6.92 7.13
N LEU A 179 14.84 -7.22 8.43
CA LEU A 179 15.71 -6.56 9.41
C LEU A 179 17.07 -7.25 9.49
N PRO A 180 18.19 -6.50 9.45
CA PRO A 180 19.53 -7.07 9.59
C PRO A 180 19.66 -7.96 10.84
N PRO A 181 20.35 -9.10 10.79
CA PRO A 181 20.50 -10.02 11.94
C PRO A 181 21.16 -9.35 13.16
N SER A 182 22.07 -8.41 12.93
CA SER A 182 22.79 -7.63 13.96
C SER A 182 21.89 -6.65 14.73
N VAL A 183 20.72 -6.31 14.18
CA VAL A 183 19.82 -5.33 14.76
C VAL A 183 18.99 -5.98 15.88
N ARG A 184 19.40 -5.69 17.12
CA ARG A 184 18.59 -5.93 18.34
C ARG A 184 17.68 -4.73 18.69
N ASN A 185 18.10 -3.51 18.31
CA ASN A 185 17.37 -2.26 18.51
C ASN A 185 16.60 -1.85 17.24
N ALA A 186 16.30 -0.56 17.06
CA ALA A 186 15.85 -0.05 15.77
C ALA A 186 17.05 -0.02 14.82
N ALA A 187 16.88 -0.47 13.57
CA ALA A 187 17.84 -0.21 12.51
C ALA A 187 17.70 1.26 12.09
N ASP A 188 18.81 1.93 11.83
CA ASP A 188 18.78 3.16 11.04
C ASP A 188 18.51 2.83 9.57
N ILE A 189 18.25 3.88 8.78
CA ILE A 189 17.88 3.76 7.37
C ILE A 189 19.00 3.11 6.57
N ASP A 190 20.25 3.48 6.85
CA ASP A 190 21.43 2.94 6.18
C ASP A 190 21.51 1.43 6.38
N ALA A 191 21.38 0.94 7.62
CA ALA A 191 21.39 -0.51 7.88
C ALA A 191 20.21 -1.25 7.23
N LEU A 192 19.04 -0.63 7.13
CA LEU A 192 17.90 -1.22 6.40
C LEU A 192 18.16 -1.29 4.90
N THR A 193 18.81 -0.26 4.35
CA THR A 193 19.03 -0.10 2.91
C THR A 193 20.31 -0.78 2.39
N GLU A 194 21.21 -1.19 3.29
CA GLU A 194 22.35 -2.06 2.96
C GLU A 194 21.92 -3.45 2.47
N GLN A 195 20.84 -4.00 3.04
CA GLN A 195 20.36 -5.36 2.72
C GLN A 195 19.09 -5.37 1.86
N ASN A 196 18.45 -4.21 1.70
CA ASN A 196 17.25 -4.04 0.88
C ASN A 196 17.40 -2.75 0.07
N ALA A 197 17.18 -2.77 -1.24
CA ALA A 197 17.37 -1.59 -2.08
C ALA A 197 16.06 -1.14 -2.74
N PHE A 198 15.92 0.16 -2.95
CA PHE A 198 14.91 0.74 -3.82
C PHE A 198 15.61 1.19 -5.10
N VAL A 199 15.55 0.34 -6.12
CA VAL A 199 16.35 0.47 -7.32
C VAL A 199 15.51 1.06 -8.46
N GLY A 200 15.97 2.16 -9.05
CA GLY A 200 15.36 2.72 -10.24
C GLY A 200 15.72 1.89 -11.47
N MET A 201 14.72 1.37 -12.18
CA MET A 201 14.90 0.48 -13.34
C MET A 201 13.98 0.84 -14.49
N ILE A 202 14.36 0.48 -15.72
CA ILE A 202 13.45 0.40 -16.87
C ILE A 202 12.92 -1.03 -16.95
N VAL A 203 11.61 -1.19 -16.75
CA VAL A 203 10.93 -2.47 -16.95
C VAL A 203 10.48 -2.57 -18.39
N VAL A 204 10.75 -3.69 -19.05
CA VAL A 204 10.44 -3.94 -20.47
C VAL A 204 9.64 -5.23 -20.63
N ASN A 205 8.92 -5.36 -21.76
CA ASN A 205 8.25 -6.61 -22.11
C ASN A 205 9.27 -7.75 -22.29
N ASP A 206 8.84 -9.00 -22.09
CA ASP A 206 9.70 -10.18 -22.18
C ASP A 206 10.32 -10.40 -23.58
N GLY A 207 9.69 -9.86 -24.63
CA GLY A 207 10.22 -9.90 -26.00
C GLY A 207 11.23 -8.80 -26.36
N ALA A 208 11.51 -7.86 -25.46
CA ALA A 208 12.36 -6.70 -25.77
C ALA A 208 13.87 -7.01 -25.64
N ASP A 209 14.72 -6.49 -26.52
CA ASP A 209 16.17 -6.61 -26.33
C ASP A 209 16.67 -5.60 -25.29
N ILE A 210 17.03 -6.09 -24.10
CA ILE A 210 17.62 -5.32 -23.00
C ILE A 210 18.79 -4.45 -23.46
N ARG A 211 19.67 -4.95 -24.33
CA ARG A 211 20.85 -4.20 -24.79
C ARG A 211 20.45 -3.07 -25.71
N ALA A 212 19.49 -3.32 -26.61
CA ALA A 212 18.97 -2.30 -27.51
C ALA A 212 18.30 -1.16 -26.72
N VAL A 213 17.45 -1.49 -25.75
CA VAL A 213 16.80 -0.49 -24.87
C VAL A 213 17.84 0.26 -24.04
N ALA A 214 18.80 -0.44 -23.44
CA ALA A 214 19.87 0.19 -22.68
C ALA A 214 20.67 1.19 -23.53
N GLN A 215 20.96 0.84 -24.79
CA GLN A 215 21.64 1.72 -25.74
C GLN A 215 20.77 2.91 -26.17
N GLU A 216 19.48 2.69 -26.42
CA GLU A 216 18.51 3.73 -26.79
C GLU A 216 18.46 4.85 -25.75
N TYR A 217 18.41 4.49 -24.46
CA TYR A 217 18.31 5.43 -23.34
C TYR A 217 19.67 5.78 -22.70
N GLY A 218 20.78 5.29 -23.24
CA GLY A 218 22.12 5.56 -22.70
C GLY A 218 22.34 5.09 -21.26
N VAL A 219 21.62 4.05 -20.82
CA VAL A 219 21.66 3.53 -19.44
C VAL A 219 22.44 2.22 -19.32
N PRO A 220 23.00 1.88 -18.14
CA PRO A 220 23.58 0.56 -17.93
C PRO A 220 22.53 -0.54 -18.07
N GLY A 221 22.79 -1.55 -18.91
CA GLY A 221 21.83 -2.64 -19.16
C GLY A 221 21.43 -3.45 -17.92
N ARG A 222 22.22 -3.42 -16.84
CA ARG A 222 21.85 -4.03 -15.54
C ARG A 222 20.64 -3.37 -14.87
N PHE A 223 20.22 -2.19 -15.32
CA PHE A 223 19.04 -1.47 -14.82
C PHE A 223 17.87 -1.53 -15.81
N VAL A 224 17.99 -2.33 -16.87
CA VAL A 224 16.89 -2.68 -17.76
C VAL A 224 16.54 -4.13 -17.49
N VAL A 225 15.28 -4.41 -17.18
CA VAL A 225 14.85 -5.72 -16.69
C VAL A 225 13.55 -6.14 -17.38
N HIS A 226 13.45 -7.40 -17.77
CA HIS A 226 12.17 -7.93 -18.25
C HIS A 226 11.16 -7.96 -17.11
N GLU A 227 9.90 -7.69 -17.44
CA GLU A 227 8.80 -7.81 -16.52
C GLU A 227 8.77 -9.21 -15.86
N SER A 228 9.10 -10.27 -16.62
CA SER A 228 9.19 -11.64 -16.09
C SER A 228 10.32 -11.93 -15.12
N ASP A 229 11.40 -11.15 -15.15
CA ASP A 229 12.57 -11.36 -14.29
C ASP A 229 12.34 -10.82 -12.86
N LEU A 230 11.23 -10.11 -12.65
CA LEU A 230 10.77 -9.68 -11.34
C LEU A 230 10.16 -10.89 -10.61
N SER A 231 10.21 -10.91 -9.28
CA SER A 231 9.75 -12.05 -8.44
C SER A 231 8.23 -12.26 -8.41
N LEU A 232 7.55 -11.79 -9.44
CA LEU A 232 6.12 -11.86 -9.69
C LEU A 232 5.72 -13.19 -10.32
N ASN A 233 6.60 -13.78 -11.14
CA ASN A 233 6.23 -14.90 -12.02
C ASN A 233 6.22 -16.29 -11.35
N THR A 234 6.50 -16.38 -10.05
CA THR A 234 6.46 -17.67 -9.33
C THR A 234 5.10 -17.98 -8.73
N VAL A 235 4.15 -17.04 -8.76
CA VAL A 235 2.81 -17.18 -8.16
C VAL A 235 1.77 -16.42 -8.99
N GLU A 236 0.73 -17.12 -9.46
CA GLU A 236 -0.33 -16.61 -10.35
C GLU A 236 -1.02 -15.32 -9.84
N CYS A 237 -1.04 -15.06 -8.53
CA CYS A 237 -1.68 -13.89 -7.95
C CYS A 237 -0.81 -12.64 -7.87
N ALA A 238 0.45 -12.67 -8.33
CA ALA A 238 1.32 -11.50 -8.32
C ALA A 238 1.14 -10.70 -9.62
N PRO A 239 0.58 -9.48 -9.56
CA PRO A 239 0.29 -8.72 -10.77
C PRO A 239 1.55 -8.11 -11.36
N LEU A 240 1.58 -8.09 -12.68
CA LEU A 240 2.58 -7.41 -13.49
C LEU A 240 2.29 -5.91 -13.58
N PRO A 241 3.29 -5.04 -13.79
CA PRO A 241 3.06 -3.65 -14.21
C PRO A 241 2.03 -3.51 -15.34
N SER A 242 2.08 -4.40 -16.34
CA SER A 242 1.14 -4.44 -17.46
C SER A 242 -0.30 -4.77 -17.05
N ASP A 243 -0.53 -5.58 -16.00
CA ASP A 243 -1.87 -5.86 -15.43
C ASP A 243 -2.49 -4.60 -14.80
N PHE A 244 -1.64 -3.66 -14.37
CA PHE A 244 -2.04 -2.34 -13.92
C PHE A 244 -2.19 -1.35 -15.10
N GLY A 245 -2.12 -1.79 -16.35
CA GLY A 245 -2.24 -0.92 -17.53
C GLY A 245 -1.09 0.08 -17.70
N ILE A 246 0.08 -0.22 -17.13
CA ILE A 246 1.29 0.58 -17.33
C ILE A 246 1.94 0.18 -18.66
N ASP A 247 2.07 1.12 -19.58
CA ASP A 247 2.74 0.85 -20.86
C ASP A 247 4.25 0.64 -20.66
N LEU A 248 4.79 -0.44 -21.21
CA LEU A 248 6.24 -0.73 -21.21
C LEU A 248 6.88 -0.29 -22.54
N PRO A 249 8.13 0.23 -22.54
CA PRO A 249 9.05 0.31 -21.40
C PRO A 249 8.68 1.41 -20.39
N ALA A 250 8.82 1.11 -19.09
CA ALA A 250 8.45 2.04 -18.01
C ALA A 250 9.58 2.22 -16.98
N PRO A 251 9.92 3.45 -16.57
CA PRO A 251 10.82 3.69 -15.46
C PRO A 251 10.08 3.49 -14.13
N LEU A 252 10.40 2.43 -13.39
CA LEU A 252 9.73 2.04 -12.15
C LEU A 252 10.71 1.86 -11.00
N LEU A 253 10.21 2.02 -9.77
CA LEU A 253 10.96 1.70 -8.56
C LEU A 253 10.80 0.22 -8.25
N VAL A 254 11.90 -0.52 -8.19
CA VAL A 254 11.92 -1.94 -7.85
C VAL A 254 12.55 -2.12 -6.48
N GLY A 255 11.80 -2.72 -5.56
CA GLY A 255 12.36 -3.13 -4.28
C GLY A 255 13.10 -4.45 -4.43
N GLU A 256 14.38 -4.48 -4.08
CA GLU A 256 15.21 -5.68 -3.97
C GLU A 256 15.42 -6.00 -2.49
N TYR A 257 15.15 -7.23 -2.08
CA TYR A 257 15.15 -7.61 -0.66
C TYR A 257 16.20 -8.66 -0.36
N ALA A 258 16.60 -8.77 0.90
CA ALA A 258 17.62 -9.72 1.36
C ALA A 258 17.33 -11.19 0.98
N SER A 259 16.07 -11.55 0.71
CA SER A 259 15.68 -12.87 0.19
C SER A 259 16.06 -13.11 -1.28
N GLY A 260 16.61 -12.12 -1.98
CA GLY A 260 16.79 -12.11 -3.43
C GLY A 260 15.51 -11.78 -4.21
N SER A 261 14.40 -11.52 -3.52
CA SER A 261 13.14 -11.18 -4.17
C SER A 261 13.17 -9.75 -4.70
N ARG A 262 12.54 -9.53 -5.86
CA ARG A 262 12.47 -8.24 -6.56
C ARG A 262 11.02 -7.93 -6.89
N TYR A 263 10.44 -6.90 -6.26
CA TYR A 263 9.04 -6.52 -6.45
C TYR A 263 8.92 -5.05 -6.83
N PRO A 264 8.34 -4.71 -7.99
CA PRO A 264 8.07 -3.32 -8.32
C PRO A 264 7.04 -2.69 -7.37
N LEU A 265 7.23 -1.41 -7.12
CA LEU A 265 6.28 -0.54 -6.44
C LEU A 265 5.51 0.22 -7.53
N LEU A 266 4.32 -0.26 -7.85
CA LEU A 266 3.53 0.18 -8.99
C LEU A 266 2.78 1.48 -8.68
N PRO A 267 2.88 2.52 -9.52
CA PRO A 267 2.09 3.73 -9.38
C PRO A 267 0.60 3.44 -9.54
N TRP A 268 -0.17 3.54 -8.44
CA TRP A 268 -1.61 3.33 -8.46
C TRP A 268 -2.32 4.28 -7.50
N SER A 269 -3.55 4.73 -7.84
CA SER A 269 -4.40 5.60 -7.01
C SER A 269 -3.62 6.67 -6.22
N ASP A 270 -2.83 7.48 -6.95
CA ASP A 270 -1.98 8.56 -6.43
C ASP A 270 -0.79 8.16 -5.52
N GLY A 271 -0.62 6.88 -5.16
CA GLY A 271 0.54 6.35 -4.40
C GLY A 271 1.29 5.24 -5.13
N LEU A 272 2.02 4.41 -4.37
CA LEU A 272 2.61 3.16 -4.86
C LEU A 272 1.96 1.95 -4.21
N VAL A 273 1.93 0.82 -4.91
CA VAL A 273 1.48 -0.49 -4.39
C VAL A 273 2.55 -1.53 -4.68
N CYS A 274 2.91 -2.33 -3.69
CA CYS A 274 3.82 -3.44 -3.92
C CYS A 274 3.11 -4.56 -4.68
N SER A 275 3.72 -5.04 -5.74
CA SER A 275 3.21 -6.16 -6.55
C SER A 275 3.46 -7.55 -5.95
N CYS A 276 3.99 -7.65 -4.72
CA CYS A 276 4.27 -8.96 -4.13
C CYS A 276 2.99 -9.83 -3.99
N PRO A 277 3.07 -11.16 -4.19
CA PRO A 277 1.91 -12.04 -4.19
C PRO A 277 1.08 -11.93 -2.90
N TYR A 278 1.74 -11.77 -1.74
CA TYR A 278 1.04 -11.61 -0.48
C TYR A 278 0.05 -10.43 -0.51
N LYS A 279 0.42 -9.28 -1.09
CA LYS A 279 -0.43 -8.09 -1.15
C LYS A 279 -1.72 -8.34 -1.95
N HIS A 280 -1.64 -9.12 -3.03
CA HIS A 280 -2.71 -9.25 -4.03
C HIS A 280 -3.54 -10.53 -3.90
N ASP A 281 -3.06 -11.54 -3.17
CA ASP A 281 -3.79 -12.79 -2.92
C ASP A 281 -5.13 -12.59 -2.18
N ARG A 282 -5.31 -11.49 -1.43
CA ARG A 282 -6.57 -11.19 -0.73
C ARG A 282 -6.88 -9.69 -0.70
N PRO A 283 -8.14 -9.27 -0.95
CA PRO A 283 -8.50 -7.85 -1.06
C PRO A 283 -8.34 -7.06 0.24
N TRP A 284 -8.35 -7.73 1.39
CA TRP A 284 -8.22 -7.10 2.70
C TRP A 284 -6.77 -6.97 3.19
N ARG A 285 -5.78 -7.42 2.41
CA ARG A 285 -4.37 -7.24 2.75
C ARG A 285 -3.94 -5.83 2.37
N VAL A 286 -4.28 -4.88 3.24
CA VAL A 286 -4.01 -3.45 3.05
C VAL A 286 -2.53 -3.09 3.12
N LEU A 287 -1.68 -3.92 3.71
CA LEU A 287 -0.23 -3.71 3.79
C LEU A 287 0.53 -5.03 3.66
N CYS A 288 1.67 -5.02 2.99
CA CYS A 288 2.63 -6.14 3.00
C CYS A 288 3.93 -5.73 3.72
N LYS A 289 4.81 -6.71 4.01
CA LYS A 289 6.10 -6.42 4.68
C LYS A 289 6.98 -5.43 3.90
N HIS A 290 6.89 -5.42 2.57
CA HIS A 290 7.66 -4.53 1.71
C HIS A 290 7.15 -3.08 1.77
N GLU A 291 5.83 -2.89 1.76
CA GLU A 291 5.23 -1.56 1.97
C GLU A 291 5.48 -1.06 3.40
N LEU A 292 5.52 -1.96 4.38
CA LEU A 292 5.90 -1.60 5.74
C LEU A 292 7.37 -1.13 5.82
N LEU A 293 8.28 -1.81 5.12
CA LEU A 293 9.67 -1.36 5.00
C LEU A 293 9.75 0.01 4.31
N ALA A 294 9.03 0.18 3.22
CA ALA A 294 8.93 1.44 2.50
C ALA A 294 8.42 2.58 3.39
N ALA A 295 7.41 2.33 4.24
CA ALA A 295 6.93 3.30 5.22
C ALA A 295 8.00 3.69 6.25
N VAL A 296 8.77 2.72 6.76
CA VAL A 296 9.85 2.99 7.72
C VAL A 296 10.99 3.77 7.07
N VAL A 297 11.36 3.46 5.82
CA VAL A 297 12.40 4.21 5.10
C VAL A 297 11.92 5.63 4.76
N ALA A 298 10.70 5.78 4.24
CA ALA A 298 10.10 7.09 3.94
C ALA A 298 10.00 8.00 5.18
N SER A 299 9.70 7.42 6.35
CA SER A 299 9.74 8.12 7.65
C SER A 299 11.13 8.67 7.97
N GLY A 300 12.14 7.83 7.83
CA GLY A 300 13.51 8.22 8.14
C GLY A 300 14.04 9.32 7.23
N GLU A 301 13.61 9.33 5.96
CA GLU A 301 13.91 10.37 4.97
C GLU A 301 13.05 11.64 5.16
N ASP A 302 12.12 11.65 6.12
CA ASP A 302 11.10 12.70 6.31
C ASP A 302 10.39 13.09 5.00
N SER A 303 10.00 12.06 4.22
CA SER A 303 9.55 12.24 2.84
C SER A 303 8.39 11.31 2.49
N ILE A 304 7.48 11.80 1.64
CA ILE A 304 6.45 10.97 1.01
C ILE A 304 6.94 10.27 -0.27
N PHE A 305 8.18 10.55 -0.67
CA PHE A 305 8.87 9.90 -1.78
C PHE A 305 9.88 8.91 -1.26
N LEU A 306 9.88 7.70 -1.81
CA LEU A 306 10.95 6.74 -1.52
C LEU A 306 12.26 7.19 -2.18
N PRO A 307 13.39 6.93 -1.50
CA PRO A 307 14.70 7.18 -2.09
C PRO A 307 14.94 6.21 -3.24
N VAL A 308 15.79 6.64 -4.18
CA VAL A 308 16.47 5.72 -5.11
C VAL A 308 17.81 5.39 -4.48
N THR A 309 17.92 4.24 -3.84
CA THR A 309 19.17 3.85 -3.17
C THR A 309 20.21 3.37 -4.19
N GLN A 310 19.77 2.94 -5.37
CA GLN A 310 20.61 2.50 -6.47
C GLN A 310 19.89 2.69 -7.81
N GLY A 311 20.63 2.80 -8.92
CA GLY A 311 20.07 2.71 -10.26
C GLY A 311 19.74 4.07 -10.87
N LEU A 312 18.65 4.10 -11.62
CA LEU A 312 18.26 5.23 -12.47
C LEU A 312 17.44 6.26 -11.68
N ASP A 313 17.63 7.55 -11.96
CA ASP A 313 16.76 8.60 -11.41
C ASP A 313 15.41 8.61 -12.13
N ILE A 314 14.48 7.82 -11.59
CA ILE A 314 13.13 7.65 -12.13
C ILE A 314 12.19 8.79 -11.72
N PRO A 315 11.11 9.04 -12.48
CA PRO A 315 10.17 10.13 -12.21
C PRO A 315 9.61 10.11 -10.78
N HIS A 316 9.36 11.28 -10.20
CA HIS A 316 8.79 11.43 -8.86
C HIS A 316 7.52 10.59 -8.64
N ARG A 317 6.69 10.45 -9.68
CA ARG A 317 5.45 9.67 -9.61
C ARG A 317 5.67 8.18 -9.40
N ALA A 318 6.81 7.63 -9.86
CA ALA A 318 7.24 6.26 -9.61
C ALA A 318 7.82 6.05 -8.20
N ARG A 319 8.00 7.12 -7.42
CA ARG A 319 8.58 7.09 -6.07
C ARG A 319 7.65 7.62 -4.98
N ARG A 320 6.57 8.30 -5.35
CA ARG A 320 5.60 8.90 -4.44
C ARG A 320 4.76 7.82 -3.75
N PHE A 321 5.16 7.46 -2.53
CA PHE A 321 4.66 6.30 -1.80
C PHE A 321 3.22 6.46 -1.33
N VAL A 322 2.88 7.65 -0.85
CA VAL A 322 1.55 7.99 -0.31
C VAL A 322 0.99 9.24 -1.00
N SER A 323 -0.33 9.36 -1.03
CA SER A 323 -0.99 10.53 -1.61
C SER A 323 -0.63 11.81 -0.85
N PRO A 324 -0.18 12.90 -1.52
CA PRO A 324 0.07 14.19 -0.88
C PRO A 324 -1.19 14.80 -0.25
N ALA A 325 -2.36 14.56 -0.84
CA ALA A 325 -3.63 15.05 -0.31
C ALA A 325 -3.97 14.40 1.03
N ILE A 326 -3.72 13.10 1.18
CA ILE A 326 -3.91 12.40 2.45
C ILE A 326 -2.81 12.80 3.43
N ALA A 327 -1.55 12.84 3.00
CA ALA A 327 -0.41 13.20 3.84
C ALA A 327 -0.55 14.61 4.44
N SER A 328 -0.94 15.61 3.65
CA SER A 328 -1.10 17.01 4.09
C SER A 328 -2.17 17.22 5.16
N ARG A 329 -3.13 16.29 5.30
CA ARG A 329 -4.22 16.35 6.27
C ARG A 329 -4.11 15.25 7.34
N HIS A 330 -3.01 14.51 7.34
CA HIS A 330 -2.84 13.42 8.28
C HIS A 330 -2.24 13.92 9.59
N THR A 331 -2.92 13.60 10.69
CA THR A 331 -2.38 13.72 12.03
C THR A 331 -2.47 12.35 12.67
N PRO A 332 -1.33 11.69 12.98
CA PRO A 332 -1.33 10.41 13.65
C PRO A 332 -1.91 10.61 15.06
N GLN A 333 -2.85 9.74 15.43
CA GLN A 333 -3.48 9.78 16.74
C GLN A 333 -3.61 8.35 17.26
N ALA A 334 -2.86 8.02 18.32
CA ALA A 334 -3.23 6.93 19.19
C ALA A 334 -4.36 7.42 20.09
N GLU A 335 -5.41 6.62 20.26
CA GLU A 335 -6.38 6.90 21.32
C GLU A 335 -5.63 6.83 22.67
N SER A 336 -5.39 7.99 23.28
CA SER A 336 -4.93 8.04 24.66
C SER A 336 -6.04 7.47 25.52
N LYS A 337 -5.82 6.30 26.13
CA LYS A 337 -6.65 5.87 27.26
C LYS A 337 -6.45 6.87 28.38
N THR A 338 -7.30 7.89 28.44
CA THR A 338 -7.49 8.68 29.66
C THR A 338 -8.10 7.74 30.70
N HIS A 339 -7.24 7.08 31.48
CA HIS A 339 -7.64 6.54 32.75
C HIS A 339 -7.91 7.72 33.69
N ARG A 340 -9.17 7.92 34.03
CA ARG A 340 -9.58 8.58 35.28
C ARG A 340 -10.36 7.57 36.10
#